data_AF-A0A2G6GI39-F1
#
_entry.id   AF-A0A2G6GI39-F1
#
_cell.length_a   1.000
_cell.length_b   1.000
_cell.length_c   1.000
_cell.angle_alpha   90.00
_cell.angle_beta   90.00
_cell.angle_gamma   90.00
#
_symmetry.space_group_name_H-M   'P 1'
#
loop_
_entity.id
_entity.type
_entity.pdbx_description
1 polymer ?
#
loop_
_entity_poly.entity_id
_entity_poly.type
_entity_poly.pdbx_seq_one_letter_code
_entity_poly.pdbx_strand_id
1 'polypeptide(L)'
;MKNKDLIKYTIIISIFAAIFIFFPYQNYAVISFFRIVFGSIFILFMPGYFLTLSFFGKKEIDYLERFALSFALSISFVPLISLYLNLIGIKINELTVFLITLFVIISNIIYIFYFKDKKLGKVN
;
A
#
# COMPACT_ATOMS: atom_id res chain seq x y z
N MET A 1 3.40 20.86 -3.64
CA MET A 1 2.54 20.03 -4.52
C MET A 1 1.17 19.87 -3.86
N LYS A 2 0.09 20.21 -4.55
CA LYS A 2 -1.25 20.39 -3.97
C LYS A 2 -1.77 19.01 -3.53
N ASN A 3 -2.18 18.84 -2.27
CA ASN A 3 -2.64 17.55 -1.72
C ASN A 3 -3.69 16.82 -2.58
N LYS A 4 -4.45 17.57 -3.40
CA LYS A 4 -5.44 17.04 -4.35
C LYS A 4 -4.81 16.16 -5.45
N ASP A 5 -3.57 16.46 -5.84
CA ASP A 5 -2.84 15.71 -6.87
C ASP A 5 -2.33 14.40 -6.30
N LEU A 6 -1.76 14.42 -5.09
CA LEU A 6 -1.29 13.22 -4.38
C LEU A 6 -2.41 12.19 -4.15
N ILE A 7 -3.61 12.66 -3.79
CA ILE A 7 -4.78 11.79 -3.60
C ILE A 7 -5.23 11.17 -4.93
N LYS A 8 -5.24 11.96 -6.02
CA LYS A 8 -5.52 11.42 -7.36
C LYS A 8 -4.52 10.35 -7.74
N TYR A 9 -3.21 10.57 -7.52
CA TYR A 9 -2.18 9.58 -7.84
C TYR A 9 -2.38 8.28 -7.06
N THR A 10 -2.68 8.35 -5.76
CA THR A 10 -2.95 7.15 -4.97
C THR A 10 -4.19 6.39 -5.44
N ILE A 11 -5.29 7.10 -5.73
CA ILE A 11 -6.52 6.46 -6.23
C ILE A 11 -6.28 5.83 -7.60
N ILE A 12 -5.58 6.53 -8.50
CA ILE A 12 -5.21 6.02 -9.82
C ILE A 12 -4.34 4.77 -9.69
N ILE A 13 -3.32 4.80 -8.83
CA ILE A 13 -2.41 3.68 -8.56
C ILE A 13 -3.16 2.48 -7.96
N SER A 14 -4.08 2.70 -7.03
CA SER A 14 -4.90 1.64 -6.43
C SER A 14 -5.85 1.00 -7.42
N ILE A 15 -6.49 1.79 -8.29
CA ILE A 15 -7.37 1.29 -9.37
C ILE A 15 -6.53 0.51 -10.39
N PHE A 16 -5.34 1.01 -10.75
CA PHE A 16 -4.42 0.33 -11.64
C PHE A 16 -3.99 -1.03 -11.06
N ALA A 17 -3.59 -1.05 -9.78
CA ALA A 17 -3.25 -2.30 -9.10
C ALA A 17 -4.42 -3.29 -9.08
N ALA A 18 -5.65 -2.84 -8.78
CA ALA A 18 -6.83 -3.71 -8.80
C ALA A 18 -7.12 -4.31 -10.19
N ILE A 19 -6.97 -3.52 -11.26
CA ILE A 19 -7.14 -3.99 -12.65
C ILE A 19 -6.09 -5.06 -13.01
N PHE A 20 -4.83 -4.85 -12.61
CA PHE A 20 -3.75 -5.79 -12.88
C PHE A 20 -3.85 -7.10 -12.09
N ILE A 21 -4.55 -7.09 -10.96
CA ILE A 21 -4.79 -8.31 -10.19
C ILE A 21 -6.03 -9.06 -10.68
N PHE A 22 -7.04 -8.36 -11.19
CA PHE A 22 -8.25 -8.99 -11.74
C PHE A 22 -8.02 -9.62 -13.12
N PHE A 23 -7.01 -9.17 -13.87
CA PHE A 23 -6.64 -9.84 -15.11
C PHE A 23 -6.06 -11.22 -14.78
N PRO A 24 -6.77 -12.31 -15.13
CA PRO A 24 -6.32 -13.66 -14.80
C PRO A 24 -4.98 -13.93 -15.47
N TYR A 25 -4.31 -14.97 -14.98
CA TYR A 25 -3.12 -15.63 -15.52
C TYR A 25 -3.35 -16.10 -16.98
N GLN A 26 -3.66 -15.19 -17.89
CA GLN A 26 -3.56 -15.43 -19.31
C GLN A 26 -2.13 -15.05 -19.69
N ASN A 27 -1.44 -15.98 -20.34
CA ASN A 27 -0.02 -16.03 -20.67
C ASN A 27 0.54 -14.87 -21.53
N TYR A 28 0.15 -13.63 -21.25
CA TYR A 28 0.76 -12.45 -21.82
C TYR A 28 1.96 -12.08 -20.94
N ALA A 29 3.14 -12.56 -21.32
CA ALA A 29 4.40 -12.34 -20.61
C ALA A 29 4.64 -10.85 -20.26
N VAL A 30 4.21 -9.95 -21.14
CA VAL A 30 4.33 -8.50 -20.97
C VAL A 30 3.47 -7.97 -19.83
N ILE A 31 2.19 -8.36 -19.73
CA ILE A 31 1.30 -7.93 -18.64
C ILE A 31 1.78 -8.47 -17.29
N SER A 32 2.25 -9.72 -17.28
CA SER A 32 2.79 -10.34 -16.06
C SER A 32 4.04 -9.63 -15.55
N PHE A 33 4.93 -9.20 -16.44
CA PHE A 33 6.11 -8.42 -16.08
C PHE A 33 5.72 -7.11 -15.38
N PHE A 34 4.82 -6.32 -15.99
CA PHE A 34 4.36 -5.06 -15.40
C PHE A 34 3.63 -5.28 -14.07
N ARG A 35 2.82 -6.34 -13.95
CA ARG A 35 2.17 -6.71 -12.68
C ARG A 35 3.20 -6.97 -11.59
N ILE A 36 4.24 -7.75 -11.88
CA ILE A 36 5.27 -8.08 -10.89
C ILE A 36 6.03 -6.82 -10.49
N VAL A 37 6.49 -6.00 -11.46
CA VAL A 37 7.26 -4.79 -11.16
C VAL A 37 6.44 -3.79 -10.35
N PHE A 38 5.27 -3.39 -10.86
CA PHE A 38 4.43 -2.39 -10.19
C PHE A 38 3.79 -2.92 -8.91
N GLY A 39 3.35 -4.18 -8.90
CA GLY A 39 2.81 -4.83 -7.72
C GLY A 39 3.85 -4.95 -6.60
N SER A 40 5.10 -5.29 -6.94
CA SER A 40 6.18 -5.36 -5.95
C SER A 40 6.49 -3.99 -5.37
N ILE A 41 6.63 -2.96 -6.22
CA ILE A 41 6.87 -1.58 -5.75
C ILE A 41 5.73 -1.12 -4.83
N PHE A 42 4.48 -1.40 -5.22
CA PHE A 42 3.31 -1.08 -4.42
C PHE A 42 3.37 -1.77 -3.05
N ILE A 43 3.61 -3.09 -3.02
CA ILE A 43 3.63 -3.85 -1.77
C ILE A 43 4.84 -3.50 -0.90
N LEU A 44 5.98 -3.12 -1.47
CA LEU A 44 7.17 -2.74 -0.71
C LEU A 44 7.10 -1.32 -0.15
N PHE A 45 6.39 -0.41 -0.80
CA PHE A 45 6.43 1.00 -0.42
C PHE A 45 5.14 1.46 0.25
N MET A 46 4.00 1.11 -0.33
CA MET A 46 2.72 1.68 0.04
C MET A 46 2.34 1.38 1.51
N PRO A 47 2.33 0.12 1.98
CA PRO A 47 1.89 -0.21 3.34
C PRO A 47 2.74 0.50 4.40
N GLY A 48 4.07 0.46 4.23
CA GLY A 48 4.98 1.11 5.16
C GLY A 48 4.89 2.63 5.11
N TYR A 49 4.68 3.25 3.94
CA TYR A 49 4.44 4.70 3.85
C TYR A 49 3.24 5.13 4.68
N PHE A 50 2.14 4.39 4.64
CA PHE A 50 0.97 4.71 5.47
C PHE A 50 1.21 4.50 6.96
N LEU A 51 1.94 3.45 7.33
CA LEU A 51 2.31 3.25 8.72
C LEU A 51 3.24 4.38 9.21
N THR A 52 4.14 4.91 8.37
CA THR A 52 4.93 6.09 8.77
C THR A 52 4.08 7.34 8.96
N LEU A 53 3.00 7.52 8.19
CA LEU A 53 2.05 8.62 8.40
C LEU A 53 1.18 8.44 9.65
N SER A 54 0.96 7.19 10.06
CA SER A 54 0.18 6.80 11.23
C SER A 54 1.00 6.96 12.51
N PHE A 55 2.23 6.42 12.54
CA PHE A 55 3.11 6.45 13.69
C PHE A 55 3.86 7.76 13.88
N PHE A 56 4.19 8.48 12.79
CA PHE A 56 5.03 9.68 12.87
C PHE A 56 4.33 10.92 12.31
N GLY A 57 4.48 12.03 13.03
CA GLY A 57 4.03 13.36 12.62
C GLY A 57 4.79 13.91 11.40
N LYS A 58 4.18 14.86 10.67
CA LYS A 58 4.81 15.50 9.49
C LYS A 58 6.08 16.30 9.83
N LYS A 59 6.26 16.71 11.09
CA LYS A 59 7.41 17.50 11.55
C LYS A 59 8.48 16.66 12.26
N GLU A 60 8.25 15.36 12.42
CA GLU A 60 9.12 14.48 13.21
C GLU A 60 10.17 13.75 12.37
N ILE A 61 9.91 13.59 11.06
CA ILE A 61 10.77 12.87 10.13
C ILE A 61 10.84 13.61 8.81
N ASP A 62 12.05 13.73 8.28
CA ASP A 62 12.29 14.37 6.99
C ASP A 62 11.81 13.47 5.84
N TYR A 63 11.72 14.01 4.62
CA TYR A 63 11.23 13.29 3.45
C TYR A 63 12.06 12.04 3.13
N LEU A 64 13.37 12.11 3.32
CA LEU A 64 14.30 11.02 3.01
C LEU A 64 14.21 9.90 4.07
N GLU A 65 14.09 10.28 5.35
CA GLU A 65 13.82 9.33 6.44
C GLU A 65 12.46 8.65 6.26
N ARG A 66 11.41 9.40 5.93
CA ARG A 66 10.09 8.83 5.65
C ARG A 66 10.16 7.84 4.50
N PHE A 67 10.90 8.13 3.44
CA PHE A 67 11.09 7.22 2.32
C PHE A 67 11.77 5.91 2.76
N ALA A 68 12.89 6.00 3.50
CA ALA A 68 13.60 4.83 4.01
C ALA A 68 12.75 3.99 4.98
N LEU A 69 12.06 4.66 5.93
CA LEU A 69 11.17 4.01 6.89
C LEU A 69 9.99 3.32 6.21
N SER A 70 9.50 3.85 5.09
CA SER A 70 8.41 3.21 4.33
C SER A 70 8.81 1.82 3.84
N PHE A 71 10.03 1.65 3.32
CA PHE A 71 10.54 0.35 2.93
C PHE A 71 10.75 -0.57 4.14
N ALA A 72 11.40 -0.07 5.19
CA ALA A 72 11.68 -0.85 6.39
C ALA A 72 10.38 -1.37 7.06
N LEU A 73 9.37 -0.50 7.19
CA LEU A 73 8.09 -0.91 7.75
C LEU A 73 7.34 -1.89 6.86
N SER A 74 7.38 -1.76 5.53
CA SER A 74 6.67 -2.72 4.68
C SER A 74 7.33 -4.10 4.70
N ILE A 75 8.67 -4.14 4.61
CA ILE A 75 9.47 -5.37 4.68
C ILE A 75 9.25 -6.09 6.02
N SER A 76 8.99 -5.35 7.08
CA SER A 76 8.65 -5.94 8.38
C SER A 76 7.19 -6.35 8.46
N PHE A 77 6.27 -5.45 8.11
CA PHE A 77 4.83 -5.59 8.37
C PHE A 77 4.16 -6.63 7.47
N VAL A 78 4.47 -6.63 6.16
CA VAL A 78 3.82 -7.53 5.20
C VAL A 78 4.15 -9.01 5.50
N PRO A 79 5.42 -9.41 5.72
CA PRO A 79 5.74 -10.78 6.11
C PRO A 79 5.23 -11.14 7.50
N LEU A 80 5.25 -10.23 8.47
CA LEU A 80 4.71 -10.50 9.81
C LEU A 80 3.22 -10.81 9.78
N ILE A 81 2.43 -10.10 8.99
CA ILE A 81 1.00 -10.41 8.78
C ILE A 81 0.82 -11.76 8.09
N SER A 82 1.60 -12.02 7.03
CA SER A 82 1.54 -13.30 6.33
C SER A 82 1.88 -14.47 7.27
N LEU A 83 2.91 -14.33 8.08
CA LEU A 83 3.31 -15.30 9.09
C LEU A 83 2.20 -15.48 10.14
N TYR A 84 1.66 -14.39 10.68
CA TYR A 84 0.60 -14.44 11.68
C TYR A 84 -0.64 -15.16 11.17
N LEU A 85 -1.06 -14.87 9.93
CA LEU A 85 -2.19 -15.55 9.28
C LEU A 85 -1.92 -17.04 9.10
N ASN A 86 -0.69 -17.41 8.72
CA ASN A 86 -0.28 -18.81 8.64
C ASN A 86 -0.32 -19.52 10.01
N LEU A 87 0.09 -18.83 11.08
CA LEU A 87 0.11 -19.39 12.44
C LEU A 87 -1.30 -19.66 12.99
N ILE A 88 -2.29 -18.85 12.64
CA ILE A 88 -3.70 -19.06 13.06
C ILE A 88 -4.45 -20.07 12.18
N GLY A 89 -3.75 -20.78 11.30
CA GLY A 89 -4.31 -21.86 10.47
C GLY A 89 -4.85 -21.42 9.12
N ILE A 90 -4.67 -20.15 8.71
CA ILE A 90 -5.05 -19.69 7.37
C ILE A 90 -3.92 -20.04 6.41
N LYS A 91 -4.18 -20.95 5.48
CA LYS A 91 -3.20 -21.31 4.44
C LYS A 91 -2.91 -20.10 3.57
N ILE A 92 -1.63 -19.77 3.44
CA ILE A 92 -1.14 -18.79 2.48
C ILE A 92 -1.18 -19.44 1.10
N ASN A 93 -2.28 -19.22 0.38
CA ASN A 93 -2.43 -19.54 -1.03
C ASN A 93 -2.51 -18.23 -1.84
N GLU A 94 -2.55 -18.36 -3.16
CA GLU A 94 -2.64 -17.20 -4.08
C GLU A 94 -3.86 -16.31 -3.77
N LEU A 95 -4.99 -16.93 -3.39
CA LEU A 95 -6.21 -16.23 -3.00
C LEU A 95 -6.05 -15.43 -1.70
N THR A 96 -5.40 -16.00 -0.69
CA THR A 96 -5.14 -15.35 0.61
C THR A 96 -4.22 -14.15 0.41
N VAL A 97 -3.14 -14.31 -0.36
CA VAL A 97 -2.22 -13.20 -0.69
C VAL A 97 -2.95 -12.10 -1.46
N PHE A 98 -3.83 -12.48 -2.38
CA PHE A 98 -4.67 -11.53 -3.09
C PHE A 98 -5.59 -10.74 -2.13
N LEU A 99 -6.32 -11.42 -1.25
CA LEU A 99 -7.23 -10.79 -0.29
C LEU A 99 -6.51 -9.86 0.68
N ILE A 100 -5.32 -10.26 1.18
CA ILE A 100 -4.48 -9.41 2.04
C ILE A 100 -4.05 -8.15 1.27
N THR A 101 -3.62 -8.30 0.02
CA THR A 101 -3.21 -7.17 -0.83
C THR A 101 -4.38 -6.22 -1.06
N LEU A 102 -5.57 -6.76 -1.35
CA LEU A 102 -6.79 -5.98 -1.54
C LEU A 102 -7.21 -5.25 -0.26
N PHE A 103 -7.12 -5.91 0.89
CA PHE A 103 -7.38 -5.31 2.19
C PHE A 103 -6.43 -4.14 2.49
N VAL A 104 -5.13 -4.30 2.20
CA VAL A 104 -4.14 -3.22 2.34
C VAL A 104 -4.48 -2.03 1.41
N ILE A 105 -4.87 -2.28 0.16
CA ILE A 105 -5.30 -1.23 -0.77
C ILE A 105 -6.53 -0.47 -0.22
N ILE A 106 -7.54 -1.19 0.26
CA ILE A 106 -8.77 -0.59 0.81
C ILE A 106 -8.46 0.22 2.07
N SER A 107 -7.68 -0.34 2.99
CA SER A 107 -7.26 0.36 4.22
C SER A 107 -6.53 1.68 3.90
N ASN A 108 -5.69 1.68 2.87
CA ASN A 108 -5.01 2.88 2.39
C ASN A 108 -5.98 3.94 1.84
N ILE A 109 -6.99 3.52 1.08
CA ILE A 109 -8.04 4.42 0.56
C ILE A 109 -8.85 5.01 1.71
N ILE A 110 -9.24 4.18 2.70
CA ILE A 110 -9.98 4.62 3.89
C ILE A 110 -9.16 5.60 4.71
N TYR A 111 -7.87 5.32 4.93
CA TYR A 111 -6.97 6.23 5.64
C TYR A 111 -6.92 7.60 4.96
N ILE A 112 -6.77 7.63 3.63
CA ILE A 112 -6.80 8.88 2.88
C ILE A 112 -8.14 9.60 3.05
N PHE A 113 -9.26 8.89 2.96
CA PHE A 113 -10.58 9.50 3.06
C PHE A 113 -10.84 10.08 4.46
N TYR A 114 -10.52 9.33 5.52
CA TYR A 114 -10.76 9.72 6.91
C TYR A 114 -9.76 10.75 7.47
N PHE A 115 -8.46 10.60 7.18
CA PHE A 115 -7.44 11.51 7.74
C PHE A 115 -7.23 12.79 6.94
N LYS A 116 -7.70 12.85 5.69
CA LYS A 116 -7.72 14.08 4.89
C LYS A 116 -8.58 15.17 5.53
N ASP A 117 -9.73 14.83 6.13
CA ASP A 117 -10.58 15.83 6.78
C ASP A 117 -10.02 16.33 8.12
N LYS A 118 -9.36 15.48 8.91
CA LYS A 118 -8.84 15.88 10.24
C LYS A 118 -7.49 16.60 10.24
N LYS A 119 -6.60 16.34 9.26
CA LYS A 119 -5.25 16.95 9.22
C LYS A 119 -5.09 18.08 8.20
N LEU A 120 -6.13 18.40 7.40
CA LEU A 120 -6.13 19.58 6.50
C LEU A 120 -7.02 20.74 6.95
N GLY A 121 -7.89 20.54 7.95
CA GLY A 121 -8.62 21.61 8.64
C GLY A 121 -7.82 22.33 9.74
N LYS A 122 -6.51 22.09 9.86
CA LYS A 122 -5.57 22.82 10.73
C LYS A 122 -4.32 23.26 9.97
N VAL A 123 -4.49 23.65 8.72
CA VAL A 123 -3.56 24.57 8.08
C VAL A 123 -4.40 25.82 7.87
N ASN A 124 -4.13 26.82 8.72
CA ASN A 124 -4.68 28.17 8.61
C ASN A 124 -4.68 28.68 7.17
#